data_AF-A0A5P8FJB2-F1
#
_entry.id   AF-A0A5P8FJB2-F1
#
_cell.length_a   1.000
_cell.length_b   1.000
_cell.length_c   1.000
_cell.angle_alpha   90.00
_cell.angle_beta   90.00
_cell.angle_gamma   90.00
#
_symmetry.space_group_name_H-M   'P 1'
#
loop_
_entity.id
_entity.type
_entity.pdbx_description
1 polymer ?
#
loop_
_entity_poly.entity_id
_entity_poly.type
_entity_poly.pdbx_seq_one_letter_code
_entity_poly.pdbx_strand_id
1 'polypeptide(L)'
;MSAERQPASVRVVEAIARRLGGRGVDRRSVLLGTAVAGSAIATDPKGYVLRPQTAYASICGPGTGPGAGWTVFCASINNGKNACPEGSFAAGWWKAADSSWCGGRYRYIVDCNARCTKCTTGCSDGICDSKCWNCSCSHGVSGSCDDRRNCCSAFRYGQCNTHVACSGGVRCRLVSCTPPYEWESCTSLSLVDNRTSEHSSDKLPQWGAISAKYFAMGEQKSYLGYSIGPVRPGGVGTGRFVRYSGGRIYQATSKAAAVPVREAVVKAMSTVGSIPTLGYPVATEFIGSTGSTQRFQKGAITAPKGKPLVAVHGTAYEVWERLGRAGGTLGYPTGGRQAVANGYQQIFERGAVCQNWSGGETRAVTGVHFTAWTTFGRGAGTALGMPTTDVSTLARGTRQRFQRGETWSLGTGEAWAVYGPVLDAWKAARSHVGRYGYPTGHVQQRSDGQWEGTFEGGTIVA
;
A
#
# COMPACT_ATOMS: atom_id res chain seq x y z
N MET A 1 30.07 39.89 11.84
CA MET A 1 30.06 39.10 10.59
C MET A 1 30.59 37.71 10.91
N SER A 2 29.71 36.79 11.31
CA SER A 2 30.10 35.40 11.60
C SER A 2 29.84 34.58 10.35
N ALA A 3 30.91 34.01 9.78
CA ALA A 3 30.82 33.04 8.70
C ALA A 3 30.14 31.77 9.25
N GLU A 4 28.88 31.59 8.90
CA GLU A 4 28.08 30.44 9.30
C GLU A 4 28.63 29.18 8.61
N ARG A 5 29.17 28.24 9.39
CA ARG A 5 29.78 27.01 8.87
C ARG A 5 28.71 26.12 8.25
N GLN A 6 28.86 25.80 6.97
CA GLN A 6 27.99 24.87 6.25
C GLN A 6 27.95 23.47 6.93
N PRO A 7 26.77 22.80 6.98
CA PRO A 7 26.63 21.47 7.57
C PRO A 7 27.36 20.36 6.78
N ALA A 8 27.64 19.25 7.46
CA ALA A 8 28.40 18.13 6.90
C ALA A 8 27.78 17.51 5.63
N SER A 9 26.45 17.47 5.51
CA SER A 9 25.75 16.97 4.33
C SER A 9 25.98 17.84 3.08
N VAL A 10 25.95 19.17 3.25
CA VAL A 10 26.24 20.15 2.18
C VAL A 10 27.69 20.05 1.75
N ARG A 11 28.61 19.97 2.73
CA ARG A 11 30.04 19.77 2.46
C ARG A 11 30.32 18.46 1.74
N VAL A 12 29.60 17.39 2.08
CA VAL A 12 29.74 16.08 1.41
C VAL A 12 29.24 16.15 -0.02
N VAL A 13 28.07 16.74 -0.29
CA VAL A 13 27.54 16.89 -1.64
C VAL A 13 28.43 17.79 -2.51
N GLU A 14 28.88 18.93 -1.98
CA GLU A 14 29.79 19.83 -2.70
C GLU A 14 31.21 19.26 -2.85
N ALA A 15 31.72 18.48 -1.89
CA ALA A 15 33.02 17.81 -1.99
C ALA A 15 32.96 16.68 -3.03
N ILE A 16 31.87 15.93 -3.09
CA ILE A 16 31.64 14.90 -4.11
C ILE A 16 31.53 15.55 -5.50
N ALA A 17 30.77 16.64 -5.64
CA ALA A 17 30.67 17.37 -6.92
C ALA A 17 32.02 17.94 -7.39
N ARG A 18 32.80 18.56 -6.48
CA ARG A 18 34.13 19.12 -6.78
C ARG A 18 35.16 18.04 -7.15
N ARG A 19 35.13 16.88 -6.48
CA ARG A 19 36.06 15.76 -6.71
C ARG A 19 35.84 15.04 -8.04
N LEU A 20 34.66 15.16 -8.65
CA LEU A 20 34.33 14.55 -9.94
C LEU A 20 34.61 15.47 -11.14
N GLY A 21 34.80 16.77 -10.90
CA GLY A 21 35.15 17.76 -11.93
C GLY A 21 36.64 17.84 -12.28
N GLY A 22 37.49 16.96 -11.73
CA GLY A 22 38.93 16.97 -11.94
C GLY A 22 39.53 15.56 -11.95
N ARG A 23 40.05 15.18 -13.14
CA ARG A 23 41.00 14.08 -13.47
C ARG A 23 41.25 12.97 -12.43
N GLY A 24 41.00 11.72 -12.85
CA GLY A 24 41.55 10.48 -12.27
C GLY A 24 40.52 9.62 -11.54
N VAL A 25 39.98 8.60 -12.22
CA VAL A 25 38.76 7.89 -11.79
C VAL A 25 39.09 6.51 -11.21
N ASP A 26 38.72 6.27 -9.95
CA ASP A 26 38.65 4.93 -9.32
C ASP A 26 37.20 4.41 -9.26
N ARG A 27 37.01 3.09 -9.41
CA ARG A 27 35.71 2.41 -9.61
C ARG A 27 34.70 2.64 -8.47
N ARG A 28 35.18 2.88 -7.24
CA ARG A 28 34.33 3.21 -6.07
C ARG A 28 33.84 4.67 -6.08
N SER A 29 34.57 5.57 -6.73
CA SER A 29 34.20 7.00 -6.87
C SER A 29 33.15 7.22 -7.96
N VAL A 30 33.07 6.32 -8.95
CA VAL A 30 32.04 6.34 -10.00
C VAL A 30 30.65 6.03 -9.43
N LEU A 31 30.52 5.04 -8.54
CA LEU A 31 29.23 4.59 -8.03
C LEU A 31 28.53 5.60 -7.09
N LEU A 32 29.31 6.42 -6.37
CA LEU A 32 28.76 7.46 -5.49
C LEU A 32 28.57 8.81 -6.22
N GLY A 33 29.41 9.12 -7.19
CA GLY A 33 29.31 10.34 -8.00
C GLY A 33 28.19 10.31 -9.05
N THR A 34 27.95 9.14 -9.65
CA THR A 34 26.83 8.92 -10.59
C THR A 34 25.47 9.00 -9.90
N ALA A 35 25.38 8.69 -8.60
CA ALA A 35 24.10 8.76 -7.89
C ALA A 35 23.60 10.21 -7.77
N VAL A 36 24.48 11.15 -7.41
CA VAL A 36 24.10 12.56 -7.20
C VAL A 36 23.95 13.31 -8.52
N ALA A 37 24.94 13.19 -9.43
CA ALA A 37 24.84 13.79 -10.75
C ALA A 37 23.73 13.14 -11.59
N GLY A 38 23.56 11.82 -11.50
CA GLY A 38 22.47 11.09 -12.15
C GLY A 38 21.11 11.43 -11.56
N SER A 39 21.00 11.68 -10.25
CA SER A 39 19.77 12.21 -9.66
C SER A 39 19.47 13.62 -10.18
N ALA A 40 20.47 14.51 -10.24
CA ALA A 40 20.30 15.87 -10.76
C ALA A 40 19.85 15.90 -12.24
N ILE A 41 20.45 15.06 -13.08
CA ILE A 41 20.06 14.89 -14.49
C ILE A 41 18.68 14.22 -14.62
N ALA A 42 18.35 13.27 -13.74
CA ALA A 42 17.05 12.62 -13.75
C ALA A 42 15.92 13.53 -13.24
N THR A 43 16.25 14.49 -12.37
CA THR A 43 15.27 15.45 -11.82
C THR A 43 15.07 16.60 -12.78
N ASP A 44 16.09 17.39 -13.12
CA ASP A 44 15.99 18.55 -14.01
C ASP A 44 17.12 18.54 -15.08
N PRO A 45 16.97 17.72 -16.12
CA PRO A 45 18.00 17.59 -17.15
C PRO A 45 18.23 18.90 -17.91
N LYS A 46 17.18 19.69 -18.14
CA LYS A 46 17.28 20.95 -18.88
C LYS A 46 17.96 22.02 -18.05
N GLY A 47 17.59 22.22 -16.79
CA GLY A 47 18.24 23.20 -15.92
C GLY A 47 19.69 22.84 -15.60
N TYR A 48 19.99 21.54 -15.41
CA TYR A 48 21.36 21.07 -15.20
C TYR A 48 22.27 21.31 -16.42
N VAL A 49 21.72 21.18 -17.64
CA VAL A 49 22.47 21.41 -18.89
C VAL A 49 22.55 22.89 -19.25
N LEU A 50 21.48 23.67 -19.03
CA LEU A 50 21.35 25.04 -19.53
C LEU A 50 21.78 26.13 -18.53
N ARG A 51 21.96 25.82 -17.24
CA ARG A 51 22.30 26.81 -16.20
C ARG A 51 23.39 26.30 -15.25
N PRO A 52 24.37 27.13 -14.86
CA PRO A 52 25.30 26.79 -13.78
C PRO A 52 24.52 26.65 -12.47
N GLN A 53 24.41 25.41 -11.96
CA GLN A 53 23.73 25.07 -10.72
C GLN A 53 24.57 24.02 -9.98
N THR A 54 24.58 24.02 -8.65
CA THR A 54 25.14 22.89 -7.90
C THR A 54 24.20 21.68 -8.00
N ALA A 55 24.73 20.46 -7.83
CA ALA A 55 23.87 19.27 -7.76
C ALA A 55 22.84 19.38 -6.61
N TYR A 56 23.21 20.05 -5.51
CA TYR A 56 22.30 20.39 -4.42
C TYR A 56 21.17 21.33 -4.87
N ALA A 57 21.49 22.41 -5.59
CA ALA A 57 20.49 23.32 -6.15
C ALA A 57 19.59 22.65 -7.20
N SER A 58 20.10 21.65 -7.91
CA SER A 58 19.32 20.85 -8.88
C SER A 58 18.34 19.89 -8.21
N ILE A 59 18.62 19.49 -6.97
CA ILE A 59 17.74 18.61 -6.16
C ILE A 59 16.71 19.43 -5.37
N CYS A 60 17.15 20.56 -4.79
CA CYS A 60 16.34 21.39 -3.90
C CYS A 60 15.63 22.57 -4.59
N GLY A 61 16.03 22.88 -5.82
CA GLY A 61 15.62 24.08 -6.53
C GLY A 61 16.38 25.34 -6.11
N PRO A 62 16.12 26.47 -6.78
CA PRO A 62 16.73 27.74 -6.42
C PRO A 62 16.16 28.33 -5.11
N GLY A 63 16.91 29.26 -4.51
CA GLY A 63 16.42 30.12 -3.42
C GLY A 63 15.95 29.35 -2.18
N THR A 64 16.75 28.41 -1.69
CA THR A 64 16.38 27.50 -0.58
C THR A 64 16.56 28.10 0.81
N GLY A 65 17.19 29.27 0.94
CA GLY A 65 17.50 29.90 2.24
C GLY A 65 16.57 31.07 2.62
N PRO A 66 16.62 31.52 3.87
CA PRO A 66 15.64 32.48 4.42
C PRO A 66 15.83 33.90 3.86
N GLY A 67 17.05 34.22 3.45
CA GLY A 67 17.42 35.46 2.75
C GLY A 67 16.95 35.54 1.31
N ALA A 68 16.49 34.43 0.70
CA ALA A 68 16.04 34.40 -0.69
C ALA A 68 14.64 35.00 -0.89
N GLY A 69 13.92 35.33 0.19
CA GLY A 69 12.59 35.95 0.14
C GLY A 69 11.44 35.01 -0.19
N TRP A 70 11.71 33.72 -0.42
CA TRP A 70 10.70 32.72 -0.75
C TRP A 70 10.03 32.10 0.48
N THR A 71 8.81 31.60 0.29
CA THR A 71 8.05 30.89 1.34
C THR A 71 8.33 29.39 1.30
N VAL A 72 8.38 28.77 2.48
CA VAL A 72 8.54 27.33 2.70
C VAL A 72 7.40 26.51 2.11
N PHE A 73 7.68 25.27 1.69
CA PHE A 73 6.64 24.30 1.34
C PHE A 73 5.98 23.70 2.58
N CYS A 74 4.69 23.43 2.49
CA CYS A 74 3.90 22.84 3.55
C CYS A 74 4.44 21.47 3.94
N ALA A 75 4.94 20.68 2.98
CA ALA A 75 5.54 19.38 3.27
C ALA A 75 6.73 19.48 4.26
N SER A 76 7.46 20.59 4.27
CA SER A 76 8.61 20.79 5.16
C SER A 76 8.21 21.08 6.60
N ILE A 77 7.10 21.80 6.81
CA ILE A 77 6.62 22.22 8.14
C ILE A 77 5.38 21.45 8.63
N ASN A 78 4.78 20.60 7.79
CA ASN A 78 3.53 19.88 8.06
C ASN A 78 3.74 18.37 8.03
N ASN A 79 4.84 17.88 8.65
CA ASN A 79 5.13 16.44 8.75
C ASN A 79 5.13 15.69 7.41
N GLY A 80 5.63 16.34 6.35
CA GLY A 80 5.66 15.80 4.98
C GLY A 80 4.37 15.98 4.19
N LYS A 81 3.29 16.51 4.79
CA LYS A 81 2.00 16.66 4.11
C LYS A 81 2.04 17.82 3.10
N ASN A 82 1.80 17.52 1.83
CA ASN A 82 1.63 18.50 0.77
C ASN A 82 0.18 19.05 0.77
N ALA A 83 -0.20 19.67 1.89
CA ALA A 83 -1.53 20.23 2.13
C ALA A 83 -1.43 21.39 3.11
N CYS A 84 -2.41 22.28 3.10
CA CYS A 84 -2.46 23.38 4.06
C CYS A 84 -2.49 22.84 5.50
N PRO A 85 -1.58 23.30 6.39
CA PRO A 85 -1.61 22.97 7.80
C PRO A 85 -2.93 23.37 8.46
N GLU A 86 -3.25 22.70 9.57
CA GLU A 86 -4.40 23.07 10.39
C GLU A 86 -4.34 24.55 10.80
N GLY A 87 -5.47 25.24 10.71
CA GLY A 87 -5.54 26.69 10.94
C GLY A 87 -5.01 27.54 9.78
N SER A 88 -4.78 26.97 8.60
CA SER A 88 -4.52 27.71 7.36
C SER A 88 -5.47 27.26 6.24
N PHE A 89 -5.49 27.98 5.12
CA PHE A 89 -6.34 27.67 3.97
C PHE A 89 -5.69 28.15 2.68
N ALA A 90 -6.02 27.51 1.55
CA ALA A 90 -5.55 27.93 0.23
C ALA A 90 -6.18 29.28 -0.12
N ALA A 91 -5.37 30.31 -0.37
CA ALA A 91 -5.85 31.68 -0.58
C ALA A 91 -5.46 32.28 -1.94
N GLY A 92 -4.34 31.86 -2.52
CA GLY A 92 -3.85 32.33 -3.82
C GLY A 92 -3.03 31.27 -4.53
N TRP A 93 -2.93 31.37 -5.85
CA TRP A 93 -2.17 30.38 -6.64
C TRP A 93 -1.64 30.95 -7.95
N TRP A 94 -0.56 30.35 -8.45
CA TRP A 94 -0.03 30.64 -9.79
C TRP A 94 0.49 29.36 -10.43
N LYS A 95 0.71 29.41 -11.75
CA LYS A 95 1.36 28.35 -12.51
C LYS A 95 2.81 28.72 -12.85
N ALA A 96 3.65 27.71 -12.95
CA ALA A 96 5.03 27.81 -13.41
C ALA A 96 5.25 26.78 -14.52
N ALA A 97 5.72 27.22 -15.68
CA ALA A 97 5.97 26.36 -16.84
C ALA A 97 7.20 25.46 -16.64
N ASP A 98 7.29 24.41 -17.47
CA ASP A 98 8.47 23.56 -17.62
C ASP A 98 8.98 22.92 -16.33
N SER A 99 8.11 22.67 -15.36
CA SER A 99 8.51 22.16 -14.06
C SER A 99 8.92 20.70 -14.14
N SER A 100 10.15 20.42 -13.74
CA SER A 100 10.68 19.07 -13.68
C SER A 100 9.91 18.17 -12.69
N TRP A 101 9.37 18.78 -11.64
CA TRP A 101 8.49 18.14 -10.66
C TRP A 101 7.19 17.61 -11.26
N CYS A 102 6.74 18.18 -12.39
CA CYS A 102 5.55 17.76 -13.15
C CYS A 102 5.90 17.10 -14.50
N GLY A 103 7.15 16.61 -14.65
CA GLY A 103 7.61 15.99 -15.89
C GLY A 103 7.63 16.95 -17.07
N GLY A 104 8.02 18.20 -16.84
CA GLY A 104 8.10 19.27 -17.84
C GLY A 104 6.79 19.98 -18.13
N ARG A 105 5.75 19.78 -17.30
CA ARG A 105 4.44 20.45 -17.43
C ARG A 105 4.35 21.68 -16.55
N TYR A 106 3.20 22.35 -16.61
CA TYR A 106 2.84 23.34 -15.60
C TYR A 106 2.77 22.69 -14.22
N ARG A 107 3.42 23.36 -13.26
CA ARG A 107 3.22 23.14 -11.83
C ARG A 107 2.41 24.29 -11.27
N TYR A 108 1.51 23.96 -10.37
CA TYR A 108 0.65 24.90 -9.67
C TYR A 108 1.13 25.01 -8.24
N ILE A 109 1.39 26.24 -7.81
CA ILE A 109 1.81 26.54 -6.44
C ILE A 109 0.68 27.30 -5.78
N VAL A 110 0.30 26.84 -4.61
CA VAL A 110 -0.84 27.36 -3.84
C VAL A 110 -0.33 27.83 -2.50
N ASP A 111 -0.55 29.10 -2.20
CA ASP A 111 -0.24 29.69 -0.91
C ASP A 111 -1.32 29.32 0.11
N CYS A 112 -0.87 28.73 1.22
CA CYS A 112 -1.68 28.46 2.39
C CYS A 112 -1.51 29.61 3.38
N ASN A 113 -2.50 30.48 3.47
CA ASN A 113 -2.50 31.61 4.39
C ASN A 113 -3.02 31.19 5.76
N ALA A 114 -2.42 31.75 6.81
CA ALA A 114 -2.86 31.59 8.18
C ALA A 114 -4.27 32.15 8.38
N ARG A 115 -4.99 31.65 9.40
CA ARG A 115 -6.27 32.24 9.82
C ARG A 115 -6.03 33.36 10.83
N CYS A 116 -6.83 34.41 10.73
CA CYS A 116 -6.92 35.48 11.71
C CYS A 116 -7.81 35.00 12.86
N THR A 117 -7.21 34.63 13.99
CA THR A 117 -7.95 33.99 15.11
C THR A 117 -7.87 34.78 16.41
N LYS A 118 -6.94 35.72 16.53
CA LYS A 118 -6.71 36.48 17.78
C LYS A 118 -7.40 37.84 17.80
N CYS A 119 -7.95 38.28 16.66
CA CYS A 119 -8.68 39.54 16.54
C CYS A 119 -9.99 39.30 15.79
N THR A 120 -11.05 39.98 16.22
CA THR A 120 -12.39 39.92 15.60
C THR A 120 -12.67 41.09 14.66
N THR A 121 -11.83 42.14 14.68
CA THR A 121 -11.85 43.30 13.80
C THR A 121 -10.44 43.60 13.28
N GLY A 122 -10.33 44.37 12.18
CA GLY A 122 -9.04 44.78 11.62
C GLY A 122 -8.57 43.94 10.43
N CYS A 123 -9.36 43.94 9.35
CA CYS A 123 -8.94 43.44 8.05
C CYS A 123 -8.83 44.59 7.06
N SER A 124 -7.61 44.99 6.74
CA SER A 124 -7.34 46.01 5.72
C SER A 124 -6.81 45.28 4.49
N ASP A 125 -7.39 45.53 3.32
CA ASP A 125 -6.99 44.91 2.05
C ASP A 125 -6.98 43.35 2.06
N GLY A 126 -7.86 42.74 2.85
CA GLY A 126 -8.01 41.28 2.95
C GLY A 126 -6.95 40.56 3.78
N ILE A 127 -6.09 41.31 4.49
CA ILE A 127 -5.06 40.81 5.39
C ILE A 127 -5.29 41.38 6.81
N CYS A 128 -5.23 40.54 7.85
CA CYS A 128 -5.26 41.02 9.23
C CYS A 128 -3.87 41.43 9.73
N ASP A 129 -3.84 42.23 10.80
CA ASP A 129 -2.60 42.56 11.51
C ASP A 129 -1.83 41.29 11.90
N SER A 130 -0.51 41.34 11.76
CA SER A 130 0.42 40.24 12.11
C SER A 130 0.21 39.64 13.50
N LYS A 131 -0.20 40.44 14.49
CA LYS A 131 -0.51 39.96 15.84
C LYS A 131 -1.79 39.12 15.91
N CYS A 132 -2.65 39.24 14.90
CA CYS A 132 -3.97 38.63 14.84
C CYS A 132 -3.98 37.21 14.24
N TRP A 133 -2.98 36.86 13.43
CA TRP A 133 -2.94 35.55 12.79
C TRP A 133 -2.30 34.47 13.68
N ASN A 134 -2.62 33.21 13.40
CA ASN A 134 -2.29 32.05 14.22
C ASN A 134 -0.90 31.43 13.97
N CYS A 135 0.05 32.23 13.49
CA CYS A 135 1.46 31.82 13.32
C CYS A 135 2.41 32.98 13.60
N SER A 136 3.70 32.69 13.71
CA SER A 136 4.77 33.67 13.85
C SER A 136 5.80 33.51 12.73
N CYS A 137 6.44 34.62 12.35
CA CYS A 137 7.51 34.59 11.37
C CYS A 137 8.64 33.69 11.86
N SER A 138 8.99 32.71 11.04
CA SER A 138 10.03 31.72 11.27
C SER A 138 10.59 31.27 9.92
N HIS A 139 11.51 30.30 9.93
CA HIS A 139 12.04 29.70 8.72
C HIS A 139 11.82 28.19 8.73
N GLY A 140 12.07 27.55 7.58
CA GLY A 140 12.05 26.11 7.46
C GLY A 140 13.16 25.44 8.27
N VAL A 141 13.49 24.20 7.90
CA VAL A 141 14.56 23.48 8.59
C VAL A 141 15.91 23.96 8.06
N SER A 142 16.72 24.54 8.93
CA SER A 142 18.07 25.00 8.57
C SER A 142 18.89 23.89 7.92
N GLY A 143 19.53 24.21 6.78
CA GLY A 143 20.32 23.25 6.02
C GLY A 143 19.53 22.19 5.23
N SER A 144 18.20 22.31 5.16
CA SER A 144 17.36 21.48 4.28
C SER A 144 17.18 22.12 2.89
N CYS A 145 16.53 21.39 1.98
CA CYS A 145 16.16 21.91 0.66
C CYS A 145 15.16 23.09 0.71
N ASP A 146 14.64 23.41 1.90
CA ASP A 146 13.52 24.33 2.05
C ASP A 146 13.61 25.12 3.36
N ASP A 147 14.77 25.71 3.61
CA ASP A 147 15.03 26.68 4.68
C ASP A 147 14.47 28.07 4.30
N ARG A 148 13.22 28.11 3.85
CA ARG A 148 12.55 29.32 3.35
C ARG A 148 11.69 29.97 4.44
N ARG A 149 11.14 31.16 4.19
CA ARG A 149 10.30 31.90 5.16
C ARG A 149 8.98 31.17 5.45
N ASN A 150 8.57 31.16 6.71
CA ASN A 150 7.29 30.66 7.19
C ASN A 150 6.56 31.80 7.89
N CYS A 151 5.38 32.18 7.42
CA CYS A 151 4.53 33.21 8.05
C CYS A 151 5.21 34.59 8.20
N CYS A 152 6.15 34.92 7.32
CA CYS A 152 6.85 36.22 7.33
C CYS A 152 6.37 37.19 6.25
N SER A 153 5.64 36.70 5.26
CA SER A 153 5.15 37.49 4.13
C SER A 153 3.63 37.50 4.19
N ALA A 154 3.01 38.66 4.01
CA ALA A 154 1.56 38.82 4.09
C ALA A 154 1.04 39.42 2.79
N PHE A 155 0.48 38.55 1.95
CA PHE A 155 -0.19 38.93 0.72
C PHE A 155 -1.21 37.84 0.37
N ARG A 156 -2.19 38.21 -0.46
CA ARG A 156 -3.20 37.29 -0.98
C ARG A 156 -3.57 37.69 -2.39
N TYR A 157 -3.41 36.77 -3.33
CA TYR A 157 -3.79 36.98 -4.73
C TYR A 157 -5.32 36.86 -4.97
N GLY A 158 -6.09 36.45 -3.96
CA GLY A 158 -7.56 36.50 -3.98
C GLY A 158 -8.22 35.46 -4.89
N GLN A 159 -7.51 34.37 -5.22
CA GLN A 159 -7.97 33.40 -6.22
C GLN A 159 -8.57 32.13 -5.63
N CYS A 160 -8.36 31.85 -4.34
CA CYS A 160 -8.94 30.69 -3.66
C CYS A 160 -9.69 31.12 -2.39
N ASN A 161 -10.74 30.36 -2.07
CA ASN A 161 -11.57 30.54 -0.88
C ASN A 161 -11.98 32.02 -0.66
N THR A 162 -12.47 32.67 -1.72
CA THR A 162 -12.78 34.11 -1.76
C THR A 162 -13.84 34.53 -0.74
N HIS A 163 -14.68 33.59 -0.30
CA HIS A 163 -15.64 33.79 0.79
C HIS A 163 -14.97 34.12 2.14
N VAL A 164 -13.71 33.72 2.35
CA VAL A 164 -12.95 34.14 3.53
C VAL A 164 -12.50 35.57 3.31
N ALA A 165 -13.09 36.54 4.01
CA ALA A 165 -12.77 37.96 3.82
C ALA A 165 -11.35 38.31 4.28
N CYS A 166 -10.87 37.69 5.37
CA CYS A 166 -9.59 38.02 5.98
C CYS A 166 -8.61 36.86 6.06
N SER A 167 -7.37 37.10 5.66
CA SER A 167 -6.27 36.13 5.68
C SER A 167 -5.09 36.63 6.50
N GLY A 168 -4.31 35.72 7.06
CA GLY A 168 -3.05 36.04 7.71
C GLY A 168 -1.85 35.91 6.77
N GLY A 169 -0.66 35.92 7.34
CA GLY A 169 0.58 35.67 6.62
C GLY A 169 0.60 34.33 5.90
N VAL A 170 1.37 34.25 4.82
CA VAL A 170 1.57 33.01 4.05
C VAL A 170 2.37 32.04 4.91
N ARG A 171 1.71 31.00 5.39
CA ARG A 171 2.30 30.01 6.29
C ARG A 171 3.21 29.06 5.52
N CYS A 172 2.74 28.58 4.37
CA CYS A 172 3.53 27.72 3.50
C CYS A 172 2.90 27.61 2.10
N ARG A 173 3.59 26.93 1.21
CA ARG A 173 3.14 26.59 -0.15
C ARG A 173 2.89 25.11 -0.30
N LEU A 174 1.78 24.71 -0.89
CA LEU A 174 1.63 23.35 -1.42
C LEU A 174 1.79 23.39 -2.93
N VAL A 175 1.99 22.21 -3.54
CA VAL A 175 2.15 22.09 -4.99
C VAL A 175 1.34 20.98 -5.61
N SER A 176 0.95 21.16 -6.85
CA SER A 176 0.19 20.19 -7.64
C SER A 176 0.60 20.29 -9.10
N CYS A 177 0.50 19.19 -9.84
CA CYS A 177 0.54 19.18 -11.30
C CYS A 177 -0.86 19.33 -11.90
N THR A 178 -1.89 19.31 -11.05
CA THR A 178 -3.30 19.52 -11.39
C THR A 178 -3.72 20.93 -10.98
N PRO A 179 -4.46 21.67 -11.83
CA PRO A 179 -4.90 23.01 -11.47
C PRO A 179 -5.73 23.03 -10.17
N PRO A 180 -5.52 24.00 -9.27
CA PRO A 180 -6.16 24.01 -7.96
C PRO A 180 -7.69 24.19 -8.04
N TYR A 181 -8.21 24.87 -9.06
CA TYR A 181 -9.66 25.00 -9.28
C TYR A 181 -10.37 23.67 -9.59
N GLU A 182 -9.64 22.57 -9.81
CA GLU A 182 -10.24 21.24 -9.99
C GLU A 182 -10.47 20.47 -8.68
N TRP A 183 -9.82 20.88 -7.59
CA TRP A 183 -9.83 20.16 -6.31
C TRP A 183 -9.98 21.06 -5.07
N GLU A 184 -9.97 22.37 -5.25
CA GLU A 184 -10.17 23.39 -4.22
C GLU A 184 -11.08 24.50 -4.77
N SER A 185 -11.70 25.28 -3.88
CA SER A 185 -12.55 26.42 -4.26
C SER A 185 -11.71 27.59 -4.78
N CYS A 186 -11.22 27.49 -6.01
CA CYS A 186 -10.41 28.50 -6.66
C CYS A 186 -11.00 28.98 -7.99
N THR A 187 -10.71 30.22 -8.36
CA THR A 187 -10.98 30.78 -9.67
C THR A 187 -10.02 30.23 -10.73
N SER A 188 -10.41 30.28 -12.00
CA SER A 188 -9.58 29.87 -13.14
C SER A 188 -8.61 30.96 -13.62
N LEU A 189 -8.67 32.17 -13.06
CA LEU A 189 -7.74 33.26 -13.38
C LEU A 189 -6.33 32.86 -12.93
N SER A 190 -5.45 32.56 -13.88
CA SER A 190 -4.10 32.04 -13.59
C SER A 190 -3.05 33.15 -13.62
N LEU A 191 -2.34 33.33 -12.50
CA LEU A 191 -1.08 34.08 -12.46
C LEU A 191 0.09 33.18 -12.89
N VAL A 192 1.22 33.79 -13.30
CA VAL A 192 2.41 33.06 -13.77
C VAL A 192 3.66 33.58 -13.06
N ASP A 193 4.44 32.67 -12.47
CA ASP A 193 5.81 32.97 -11.99
C ASP A 193 6.74 31.77 -12.24
N ASN A 194 7.41 31.80 -13.39
CA ASN A 194 8.32 30.72 -13.81
C ASN A 194 9.59 30.61 -12.96
N ARG A 195 9.90 31.57 -12.08
CA ARG A 195 11.04 31.45 -11.16
C ARG A 195 10.84 30.33 -10.13
N THR A 196 9.58 29.91 -9.96
CA THR A 196 9.18 28.90 -8.98
C THR A 196 9.03 27.48 -9.57
N SER A 197 9.32 27.30 -10.87
CA SER A 197 9.17 26.00 -11.56
C SER A 197 9.93 24.87 -10.86
N GLU A 198 11.13 25.18 -10.38
CA GLU A 198 12.04 24.22 -9.77
C GLU A 198 12.12 24.30 -8.24
N HIS A 199 11.40 25.23 -7.58
CA HIS A 199 11.41 25.28 -6.11
C HIS A 199 10.94 23.94 -5.53
N SER A 200 11.72 23.30 -4.69
CA SER A 200 11.34 22.00 -4.13
C SER A 200 11.63 21.92 -2.64
N SER A 201 11.26 20.77 -2.08
CA SER A 201 11.55 20.35 -0.71
C SER A 201 11.95 18.88 -0.75
N ASP A 202 12.87 18.48 0.11
CA ASP A 202 13.27 17.08 0.31
C ASP A 202 12.10 16.23 0.86
N LYS A 203 11.00 16.87 1.28
CA LYS A 203 9.77 16.23 1.72
C LYS A 203 8.74 16.02 0.62
N LEU A 204 8.95 16.57 -0.57
CA LEU A 204 8.07 16.34 -1.72
C LEU A 204 8.52 15.09 -2.49
N PRO A 205 7.58 14.32 -3.07
CA PRO A 205 7.95 13.23 -3.95
C PRO A 205 8.58 13.78 -5.23
N GLN A 206 9.70 13.21 -5.65
CA GLN A 206 10.33 13.55 -6.93
C GLN A 206 9.53 12.99 -8.11
N TRP A 207 9.66 13.58 -9.30
CA TRP A 207 9.00 13.07 -10.51
C TRP A 207 9.54 11.67 -10.88
N GLY A 208 8.64 10.81 -11.36
CA GLY A 208 8.94 9.42 -11.71
C GLY A 208 7.66 8.61 -11.85
N ALA A 209 7.76 7.28 -11.94
CA ALA A 209 6.61 6.41 -12.20
C ALA A 209 5.49 6.54 -11.14
N ILE A 210 5.85 6.76 -9.86
CA ILE A 210 4.86 6.94 -8.78
C ILE A 210 4.08 8.25 -8.95
N SER A 211 4.77 9.37 -9.12
CA SER A 211 4.19 10.71 -9.28
C SER A 211 3.45 10.84 -10.61
N ALA A 212 3.94 10.24 -11.69
CA ALA A 212 3.23 10.13 -12.96
C ALA A 212 1.93 9.32 -12.82
N LYS A 213 1.94 8.22 -12.06
CA LYS A 213 0.72 7.45 -11.76
C LYS A 213 -0.26 8.25 -10.91
N TYR A 214 0.22 8.96 -9.89
CA TYR A 214 -0.59 9.84 -9.05
C TYR A 214 -1.24 10.96 -9.88
N PHE A 215 -0.49 11.58 -10.79
CA PHE A 215 -1.01 12.56 -11.74
C PHE A 215 -2.10 11.99 -12.65
N ALA A 216 -1.86 10.82 -13.25
CA ALA A 216 -2.85 10.15 -14.09
C ALA A 216 -4.14 9.76 -13.33
N MET A 217 -4.12 9.76 -11.99
CA MET A 217 -5.29 9.52 -11.14
C MET A 217 -6.04 10.82 -10.75
N GLY A 218 -5.53 11.99 -11.13
CA GLY A 218 -6.07 13.30 -10.74
C GLY A 218 -5.51 13.85 -9.42
N GLU A 219 -4.37 13.35 -8.95
CA GLU A 219 -3.67 13.81 -7.75
C GLU A 219 -4.57 14.01 -6.52
N GLN A 220 -4.69 15.25 -6.01
CA GLN A 220 -5.44 15.61 -4.81
C GLN A 220 -6.95 15.31 -4.95
N LYS A 221 -7.47 15.29 -6.18
CA LYS A 221 -8.86 14.92 -6.48
C LYS A 221 -9.09 13.41 -6.37
N SER A 222 -8.03 12.62 -6.52
CA SER A 222 -8.12 11.16 -6.40
C SER A 222 -8.42 10.75 -4.96
N TYR A 223 -8.88 9.50 -4.76
CA TYR A 223 -9.11 8.96 -3.43
C TYR A 223 -7.85 8.89 -2.54
N LEU A 224 -6.66 9.09 -3.11
CA LEU A 224 -5.41 9.13 -2.34
C LEU A 224 -5.26 10.46 -1.59
N GLY A 225 -5.86 11.55 -2.07
CA GLY A 225 -5.64 12.89 -1.53
C GLY A 225 -4.17 13.29 -1.55
N TYR A 226 -3.74 14.18 -0.66
CA TYR A 226 -2.40 14.77 -0.66
C TYR A 226 -1.27 13.77 -0.37
N SER A 227 -0.08 14.02 -0.94
CA SER A 227 1.14 13.26 -0.65
C SER A 227 1.70 13.55 0.75
N ILE A 228 2.36 12.56 1.34
CA ILE A 228 2.95 12.60 2.68
C ILE A 228 4.41 12.11 2.64
N GLY A 229 5.32 13.08 2.51
CA GLY A 229 6.75 12.86 2.48
C GLY A 229 7.29 12.44 1.11
N PRO A 230 8.60 12.21 1.01
CA PRO A 230 9.25 11.88 -0.24
C PRO A 230 9.04 10.41 -0.62
N VAL A 231 9.58 10.03 -1.77
CA VAL A 231 9.73 8.62 -2.17
C VAL A 231 10.58 7.88 -1.13
N ARG A 232 10.10 6.74 -0.67
CA ARG A 232 10.76 5.90 0.35
C ARG A 232 11.13 4.53 -0.22
N PRO A 233 12.20 3.90 0.27
CA PRO A 233 12.48 2.51 -0.04
C PRO A 233 11.36 1.62 0.54
N GLY A 234 10.88 0.64 -0.24
CA GLY A 234 9.80 -0.27 0.20
C GLY A 234 10.29 -1.53 0.92
N GLY A 235 11.55 -1.53 1.36
CA GLY A 235 12.27 -2.64 1.98
C GLY A 235 13.72 -2.65 1.50
N VAL A 236 14.60 -3.41 2.16
CA VAL A 236 16.00 -3.53 1.72
C VAL A 236 16.04 -4.24 0.37
N GLY A 237 16.58 -3.58 -0.66
CA GLY A 237 16.75 -4.13 -2.01
C GLY A 237 15.47 -4.31 -2.85
N THR A 238 14.30 -3.90 -2.35
CA THR A 238 13.03 -4.12 -3.03
C THR A 238 12.23 -2.83 -3.11
N GLY A 239 12.01 -2.33 -4.34
CA GLY A 239 11.07 -1.28 -4.72
C GLY A 239 11.07 0.03 -3.91
N ARG A 240 10.08 0.87 -4.20
CA ARG A 240 9.89 2.19 -3.61
C ARG A 240 8.40 2.51 -3.47
N PHE A 241 8.05 3.44 -2.59
CA PHE A 241 6.67 3.90 -2.43
C PHE A 241 6.58 5.36 -1.99
N VAL A 242 5.42 5.97 -2.20
CA VAL A 242 5.02 7.25 -1.60
C VAL A 242 3.76 7.03 -0.77
N ARG A 243 3.66 7.74 0.35
CA ARG A 243 2.45 7.75 1.19
C ARG A 243 1.55 8.91 0.78
N TYR A 244 0.25 8.68 0.89
CA TYR A 244 -0.79 9.66 0.65
C TYR A 244 -1.80 9.59 1.80
N SER A 245 -2.64 10.61 1.96
CA SER A 245 -3.68 10.62 3.01
C SER A 245 -4.66 9.44 2.94
N GLY A 246 -4.95 8.95 1.73
CA GLY A 246 -5.90 7.88 1.44
C GLY A 246 -5.26 6.58 0.98
N GLY A 247 -3.94 6.43 1.09
CA GLY A 247 -3.25 5.18 0.77
C GLY A 247 -1.79 5.35 0.38
N ARG A 248 -1.32 4.48 -0.51
CA ARG A 248 0.08 4.43 -0.97
C ARG A 248 0.15 4.11 -2.45
N ILE A 249 1.21 4.55 -3.11
CA ILE A 249 1.56 4.04 -4.44
C ILE A 249 2.92 3.37 -4.33
N TYR A 250 2.98 2.11 -4.77
CA TYR A 250 4.18 1.29 -4.75
C TYR A 250 4.73 1.09 -6.17
N GLN A 251 6.04 0.99 -6.30
CA GLN A 251 6.72 0.58 -7.53
C GLN A 251 7.79 -0.46 -7.19
N ALA A 252 7.65 -1.68 -7.71
CA ALA A 252 8.68 -2.71 -7.57
C ALA A 252 9.89 -2.38 -8.47
N THR A 253 11.13 -2.62 -8.01
CA THR A 253 12.33 -2.36 -8.83
C THR A 253 12.31 -3.13 -10.15
N SER A 254 11.75 -4.35 -10.14
CA SER A 254 11.62 -5.21 -11.31
C SER A 254 10.52 -4.80 -12.29
N LYS A 255 9.74 -3.74 -12.00
CA LYS A 255 8.62 -3.32 -12.85
C LYS A 255 8.59 -1.81 -13.05
N ALA A 256 8.34 -1.38 -14.28
CA ALA A 256 8.16 0.03 -14.59
C ALA A 256 6.88 0.61 -13.95
N ALA A 257 5.79 -0.17 -13.90
CA ALA A 257 4.48 0.31 -13.46
C ALA A 257 4.40 0.52 -11.93
N ALA A 258 3.90 1.69 -11.54
CA ALA A 258 3.51 2.00 -10.17
C ALA A 258 2.03 1.65 -9.93
N VAL A 259 1.72 1.10 -8.76
CA VAL A 259 0.39 0.57 -8.41
C VAL A 259 -0.15 1.26 -7.15
N PRO A 260 -1.33 1.92 -7.24
CA PRO A 260 -1.97 2.54 -6.09
C PRO A 260 -2.69 1.50 -5.24
N VAL A 261 -2.63 1.69 -3.92
CA VAL A 261 -3.23 0.83 -2.91
C VAL A 261 -3.95 1.72 -1.90
N ARG A 262 -5.25 1.46 -1.66
CA ARG A 262 -6.08 2.23 -0.72
C ARG A 262 -5.63 2.03 0.73
N GLU A 263 -5.93 3.00 1.58
CA GLU A 263 -5.58 2.96 2.99
C GLU A 263 -6.15 1.73 3.73
N ALA A 264 -7.37 1.30 3.39
CA ALA A 264 -7.97 0.10 3.98
C ALA A 264 -7.14 -1.17 3.68
N VAL A 265 -6.66 -1.31 2.45
CA VAL A 265 -5.80 -2.42 2.05
C VAL A 265 -4.42 -2.29 2.70
N VAL A 266 -3.86 -1.09 2.75
CA VAL A 266 -2.60 -0.79 3.44
C VAL A 266 -2.66 -1.20 4.91
N LYS A 267 -3.77 -0.94 5.60
CA LYS A 267 -4.00 -1.40 6.98
C LYS A 267 -4.02 -2.92 7.05
N ALA A 268 -4.76 -3.60 6.17
CA ALA A 268 -4.77 -5.06 6.10
C ALA A 268 -3.38 -5.67 5.80
N MET A 269 -2.58 -5.05 4.92
CA MET A 269 -1.19 -5.46 4.66
C MET A 269 -0.36 -5.47 5.94
N SER A 270 -0.53 -4.46 6.80
CA SER A 270 0.24 -4.33 8.04
C SER A 270 0.02 -5.50 9.02
N THR A 271 -1.16 -6.10 9.00
CA THR A 271 -1.51 -7.24 9.88
C THR A 271 -0.77 -8.54 9.53
N VAL A 272 -0.24 -8.65 8.31
CA VAL A 272 0.47 -9.84 7.81
C VAL A 272 1.94 -9.57 7.48
N GLY A 273 2.52 -8.46 7.95
CA GLY A 273 3.92 -8.14 7.70
C GLY A 273 4.21 -7.44 6.37
N SER A 274 3.18 -6.98 5.64
CA SER A 274 3.29 -6.12 4.44
C SER A 274 4.08 -6.75 3.28
N ILE A 275 4.99 -5.97 2.67
CA ILE A 275 5.75 -6.32 1.45
C ILE A 275 6.60 -7.60 1.61
N PRO A 276 7.30 -7.84 2.74
CA PRO A 276 7.99 -9.12 2.98
C PRO A 276 7.12 -10.37 2.76
N THR A 277 5.85 -10.31 3.18
CA THR A 277 4.92 -11.44 3.11
C THR A 277 4.14 -11.50 1.80
N LEU A 278 3.55 -10.38 1.39
CA LEU A 278 2.66 -10.32 0.22
C LEU A 278 3.42 -10.08 -1.09
N GLY A 279 4.64 -9.55 -1.00
CA GLY A 279 5.33 -8.91 -2.13
C GLY A 279 4.68 -7.59 -2.53
N TYR A 280 5.07 -7.06 -3.68
CA TYR A 280 4.54 -5.81 -4.22
C TYR A 280 3.15 -5.99 -4.83
N PRO A 281 2.29 -4.95 -4.79
CA PRO A 281 1.01 -4.97 -5.50
C PRO A 281 1.25 -5.09 -7.02
N VAL A 282 0.44 -5.90 -7.69
CA VAL A 282 0.63 -6.22 -9.12
C VAL A 282 -0.42 -5.64 -10.05
N ALA A 283 -1.52 -5.12 -9.51
CA ALA A 283 -2.60 -4.48 -10.24
C ALA A 283 -3.33 -3.47 -9.34
N THR A 284 -4.03 -2.50 -9.90
CA THR A 284 -4.91 -1.62 -9.10
C THR A 284 -6.02 -2.48 -8.47
N GLU A 285 -6.46 -2.11 -7.25
CA GLU A 285 -7.55 -2.80 -6.56
C GLU A 285 -8.79 -2.90 -7.46
N PHE A 286 -9.29 -4.12 -7.63
CA PHE A 286 -10.59 -4.34 -8.25
C PHE A 286 -11.67 -4.15 -7.19
N ILE A 287 -12.62 -3.25 -7.45
CA ILE A 287 -13.77 -3.00 -6.57
C ILE A 287 -15.03 -3.28 -7.40
N GLY A 288 -15.65 -4.42 -7.17
CA GLY A 288 -16.86 -4.87 -7.84
C GLY A 288 -18.12 -4.69 -6.99
N SER A 289 -19.27 -5.07 -7.54
CA SER A 289 -20.56 -5.04 -6.83
C SER A 289 -20.64 -6.04 -5.68
N THR A 290 -19.88 -7.14 -5.75
CA THR A 290 -19.89 -8.25 -4.78
C THR A 290 -18.77 -8.18 -3.74
N GLY A 291 -17.70 -7.41 -4.00
CA GLY A 291 -16.55 -7.33 -3.11
C GLY A 291 -15.36 -6.63 -3.75
N SER A 292 -14.23 -6.61 -3.04
CA SER A 292 -12.98 -6.05 -3.56
C SER A 292 -11.80 -7.00 -3.41
N THR A 293 -10.81 -6.84 -4.28
CA THR A 293 -9.56 -7.61 -4.26
C THR A 293 -8.39 -6.75 -4.72
N GLN A 294 -7.40 -6.57 -3.83
CA GLN A 294 -6.06 -6.11 -4.18
C GLN A 294 -5.14 -7.31 -4.35
N ARG A 295 -4.52 -7.46 -5.52
CA ARG A 295 -3.54 -8.53 -5.79
C ARG A 295 -2.11 -8.06 -5.52
N PHE A 296 -1.30 -8.99 -5.01
CA PHE A 296 0.14 -8.86 -4.76
C PHE A 296 0.90 -10.03 -5.40
N GLN A 297 2.23 -9.97 -5.40
CA GLN A 297 3.07 -11.01 -6.01
C GLN A 297 2.89 -12.39 -5.36
N LYS A 298 2.67 -12.43 -4.05
CA LYS A 298 2.59 -13.67 -3.24
C LYS A 298 1.30 -13.74 -2.43
N GLY A 299 0.27 -13.01 -2.84
CA GLY A 299 -0.94 -12.90 -2.04
C GLY A 299 -2.02 -12.02 -2.66
N ALA A 300 -3.14 -11.95 -1.95
CA ALA A 300 -4.20 -10.99 -2.19
C ALA A 300 -4.81 -10.55 -0.86
N ILE A 301 -5.38 -9.36 -0.85
CA ILE A 301 -6.24 -8.87 0.23
C ILE A 301 -7.62 -8.66 -0.37
N THR A 302 -8.63 -9.30 0.20
CA THR A 302 -9.94 -9.44 -0.43
C THR A 302 -11.06 -9.48 0.60
N ALA A 303 -12.28 -9.09 0.22
CA ALA A 303 -13.48 -9.27 1.04
C ALA A 303 -14.77 -9.21 0.20
N PRO A 304 -15.86 -9.85 0.67
CA PRO A 304 -17.21 -9.52 0.23
C PRO A 304 -17.54 -8.05 0.54
N LYS A 305 -18.48 -7.46 -0.21
CA LYS A 305 -18.92 -6.07 -0.01
C LYS A 305 -19.40 -5.86 1.42
N GLY A 306 -18.86 -4.84 2.09
CA GLY A 306 -19.21 -4.49 3.47
C GLY A 306 -18.58 -5.36 4.56
N LYS A 307 -17.69 -6.31 4.21
CA LYS A 307 -16.96 -7.13 5.17
C LYS A 307 -15.50 -6.65 5.33
N PRO A 308 -14.84 -6.97 6.46
CA PRO A 308 -13.42 -6.65 6.65
C PRO A 308 -12.52 -7.32 5.62
N LEU A 309 -11.50 -6.60 5.15
CA LEU A 309 -10.48 -7.11 4.25
C LEU A 309 -9.62 -8.19 4.91
N VAL A 310 -9.46 -9.32 4.23
CA VAL A 310 -8.69 -10.47 4.71
C VAL A 310 -7.58 -10.82 3.73
N ALA A 311 -6.37 -11.07 4.26
CA ALA A 311 -5.23 -11.47 3.48
C ALA A 311 -5.18 -12.99 3.27
N VAL A 312 -4.88 -13.40 2.05
CA VAL A 312 -4.50 -14.79 1.68
C VAL A 312 -3.11 -14.70 1.05
N HIS A 313 -2.13 -15.43 1.57
CA HIS A 313 -0.73 -15.25 1.18
C HIS A 313 0.10 -16.54 1.21
N GLY A 314 1.24 -16.54 0.52
CA GLY A 314 2.12 -17.69 0.40
C GLY A 314 1.44 -18.86 -0.29
N THR A 315 1.72 -20.09 0.16
CA THR A 315 1.17 -21.31 -0.44
C THR A 315 -0.37 -21.38 -0.39
N ALA A 316 -1.02 -20.74 0.60
CA ALA A 316 -2.48 -20.64 0.62
C ALA A 316 -3.01 -19.83 -0.55
N TYR A 317 -2.32 -18.75 -0.92
CA TYR A 317 -2.68 -17.94 -2.06
C TYR A 317 -2.50 -18.72 -3.36
N GLU A 318 -1.42 -19.49 -3.51
CA GLU A 318 -1.17 -20.33 -4.70
C GLU A 318 -2.30 -21.36 -4.91
N VAL A 319 -2.72 -22.03 -3.84
CA VAL A 319 -3.84 -22.99 -3.88
C VAL A 319 -5.16 -22.27 -4.18
N TRP A 320 -5.45 -21.19 -3.49
CA TRP A 320 -6.68 -20.41 -3.70
C TRP A 320 -6.74 -19.81 -5.11
N GLU A 321 -5.62 -19.36 -5.65
CA GLU A 321 -5.47 -18.87 -7.03
C GLU A 321 -5.77 -19.95 -8.06
N ARG A 322 -5.17 -21.14 -7.91
CA ARG A 322 -5.45 -22.30 -8.77
C ARG A 322 -6.92 -22.71 -8.75
N LEU A 323 -7.60 -22.52 -7.61
CA LEU A 323 -9.02 -22.84 -7.42
C LEU A 323 -9.98 -21.70 -7.81
N GLY A 324 -9.50 -20.64 -8.48
CA GLY A 324 -10.35 -19.56 -9.00
C GLY A 324 -10.58 -18.37 -8.06
N ARG A 325 -9.83 -18.29 -6.96
CA ARG A 325 -9.92 -17.22 -5.95
C ARG A 325 -11.36 -17.04 -5.41
N ALA A 326 -11.77 -15.78 -5.17
CA ALA A 326 -13.06 -15.44 -4.59
C ALA A 326 -14.26 -15.88 -5.45
N GLY A 327 -14.10 -15.95 -6.78
CA GLY A 327 -15.14 -16.47 -7.68
C GLY A 327 -15.13 -17.98 -7.85
N GLY A 328 -14.11 -18.66 -7.30
CA GLY A 328 -13.86 -20.08 -7.49
C GLY A 328 -14.41 -20.96 -6.37
N THR A 329 -13.92 -22.19 -6.27
CA THR A 329 -14.50 -23.26 -5.42
C THR A 329 -14.57 -22.88 -3.93
N LEU A 330 -13.58 -22.15 -3.42
CA LEU A 330 -13.47 -21.81 -2.01
C LEU A 330 -14.28 -20.56 -1.61
N GLY A 331 -14.50 -19.62 -2.54
CA GLY A 331 -15.08 -18.31 -2.23
C GLY A 331 -14.10 -17.36 -1.55
N TYR A 332 -14.63 -16.36 -0.83
CA TYR A 332 -13.83 -15.44 -0.03
C TYR A 332 -13.31 -16.08 1.25
N PRO A 333 -12.13 -15.65 1.76
CA PRO A 333 -11.68 -16.02 3.10
C PRO A 333 -12.61 -15.40 4.16
N THR A 334 -12.96 -16.17 5.19
CA THR A 334 -13.80 -15.70 6.32
C THR A 334 -12.97 -15.14 7.47
N GLY A 335 -11.66 -15.41 7.47
CA GLY A 335 -10.72 -14.91 8.46
C GLY A 335 -9.27 -15.11 8.03
N GLY A 336 -8.36 -14.51 8.81
CA GLY A 336 -6.92 -14.68 8.61
C GLY A 336 -6.45 -16.12 8.87
N ARG A 337 -5.20 -16.38 8.54
CA ARG A 337 -4.52 -17.65 8.83
C ARG A 337 -4.50 -17.92 10.35
N GLN A 338 -4.95 -19.10 10.73
CA GLN A 338 -4.93 -19.61 12.10
C GLN A 338 -3.76 -20.59 12.25
N ALA A 339 -2.89 -20.36 13.24
CA ALA A 339 -1.86 -21.34 13.59
C ALA A 339 -2.51 -22.59 14.19
N VAL A 340 -2.04 -23.77 13.77
CA VAL A 340 -2.42 -25.06 14.37
C VAL A 340 -1.15 -25.86 14.65
N ALA A 341 -1.26 -26.94 15.44
CA ALA A 341 -0.13 -27.81 15.71
C ALA A 341 0.50 -28.30 14.38
N ASN A 342 1.80 -28.08 14.23
CA ASN A 342 2.57 -28.38 13.02
C ASN A 342 2.00 -27.79 11.72
N GLY A 343 1.29 -26.66 11.76
CA GLY A 343 0.80 -26.07 10.53
C GLY A 343 -0.01 -24.78 10.65
N TYR A 344 -0.83 -24.56 9.64
CA TYR A 344 -1.89 -23.56 9.69
C TYR A 344 -3.14 -24.04 8.97
N GLN A 345 -4.25 -23.39 9.27
CA GLN A 345 -5.46 -23.44 8.47
C GLN A 345 -5.95 -22.03 8.19
N GLN A 346 -6.60 -21.84 7.04
CA GLN A 346 -7.33 -20.64 6.71
C GLN A 346 -8.68 -21.03 6.16
N ILE A 347 -9.74 -20.46 6.73
CA ILE A 347 -11.12 -20.81 6.40
C ILE A 347 -11.66 -19.84 5.35
N PHE A 348 -12.45 -20.39 4.44
CA PHE A 348 -13.14 -19.72 3.34
C PHE A 348 -14.63 -20.04 3.43
N GLU A 349 -15.45 -19.29 2.68
CA GLU A 349 -16.91 -19.45 2.67
C GLU A 349 -17.36 -20.89 2.41
N ARG A 350 -16.65 -21.60 1.51
CA ARG A 350 -17.02 -22.96 1.05
C ARG A 350 -15.90 -23.99 1.20
N GLY A 351 -14.92 -23.70 2.05
CA GLY A 351 -13.78 -24.60 2.23
C GLY A 351 -12.72 -24.10 3.19
N ALA A 352 -11.59 -24.79 3.18
CA ALA A 352 -10.41 -24.39 3.91
C ALA A 352 -9.14 -24.68 3.11
N VAL A 353 -8.09 -23.92 3.39
CA VAL A 353 -6.72 -24.23 2.95
C VAL A 353 -5.86 -24.49 4.17
N CYS A 354 -5.14 -25.60 4.15
CA CYS A 354 -4.42 -26.15 5.28
C CYS A 354 -2.99 -26.46 4.88
N GLN A 355 -2.00 -26.12 5.70
CA GLN A 355 -0.64 -26.63 5.55
C GLN A 355 -0.29 -27.43 6.79
N ASN A 356 0.37 -28.57 6.57
CA ASN A 356 1.04 -29.34 7.61
C ASN A 356 2.54 -29.39 7.28
N TRP A 357 3.39 -28.87 8.17
CA TRP A 357 4.83 -28.78 7.94
C TRP A 357 5.49 -30.16 7.89
N SER A 358 4.96 -31.16 8.61
CA SER A 358 5.50 -32.54 8.56
C SER A 358 5.30 -33.22 7.21
N GLY A 359 4.30 -32.79 6.43
CA GLY A 359 4.04 -33.30 5.08
C GLY A 359 4.46 -32.34 3.97
N GLY A 360 4.97 -31.14 4.29
CA GLY A 360 5.43 -30.11 3.36
C GLY A 360 4.35 -29.43 2.50
N GLU A 361 3.20 -30.07 2.27
CA GLU A 361 2.23 -29.65 1.27
C GLU A 361 1.03 -28.87 1.83
N THR A 362 0.55 -27.90 1.04
CA THR A 362 -0.66 -27.12 1.33
C THR A 362 -1.82 -27.72 0.55
N ARG A 363 -2.90 -28.08 1.25
CA ARG A 363 -4.07 -28.80 0.72
C ARG A 363 -5.34 -27.99 0.88
N ALA A 364 -6.27 -28.17 -0.05
CA ALA A 364 -7.60 -27.60 0.05
C ALA A 364 -8.62 -28.65 0.48
N VAL A 365 -9.52 -28.29 1.40
CA VAL A 365 -10.73 -29.07 1.74
C VAL A 365 -11.91 -28.30 1.16
N THR A 366 -12.70 -28.93 0.29
CA THR A 366 -13.74 -28.23 -0.50
C THR A 366 -15.09 -28.95 -0.45
N GLY A 367 -16.17 -28.19 -0.67
CA GLY A 367 -17.51 -28.74 -0.91
C GLY A 367 -18.04 -29.65 0.20
N VAL A 368 -18.62 -30.78 -0.19
CA VAL A 368 -19.20 -31.77 0.75
C VAL A 368 -18.14 -32.33 1.71
N HIS A 369 -16.89 -32.46 1.29
CA HIS A 369 -15.79 -32.90 2.17
C HIS A 369 -15.48 -31.87 3.26
N PHE A 370 -15.58 -30.57 2.95
CA PHE A 370 -15.44 -29.52 3.95
C PHE A 370 -16.60 -29.50 4.95
N THR A 371 -17.81 -29.79 4.48
CA THR A 371 -19.00 -29.91 5.33
C THR A 371 -18.82 -31.07 6.32
N ALA A 372 -18.45 -32.26 5.81
CA ALA A 372 -18.16 -33.42 6.65
C ALA A 372 -17.04 -33.14 7.66
N TRP A 373 -15.91 -32.58 7.21
CA TRP A 373 -14.79 -32.26 8.08
C TRP A 373 -15.15 -31.21 9.15
N THR A 374 -16.08 -30.30 8.84
CA THR A 374 -16.64 -29.32 9.78
C THR A 374 -17.39 -29.98 10.92
N THR A 375 -18.19 -31.01 10.66
CA THR A 375 -18.92 -31.77 11.68
C THR A 375 -17.98 -32.37 12.74
N PHE A 376 -16.74 -32.70 12.36
CA PHE A 376 -15.72 -33.25 13.26
C PHE A 376 -14.79 -32.19 13.87
N GLY A 377 -15.14 -30.90 13.82
CA GLY A 377 -14.46 -29.81 14.52
C GLY A 377 -13.31 -29.13 13.75
N ARG A 378 -12.80 -29.75 12.68
CA ARG A 378 -11.65 -29.29 11.86
C ARG A 378 -10.32 -29.12 12.60
N GLY A 379 -9.23 -29.22 11.85
CA GLY A 379 -7.90 -28.88 12.33
C GLY A 379 -7.16 -30.04 13.00
N ALA A 380 -5.90 -29.77 13.38
CA ALA A 380 -5.05 -30.74 14.06
C ALA A 380 -5.68 -31.18 15.40
N GLY A 381 -5.51 -32.45 15.78
CA GLY A 381 -6.03 -32.96 17.05
C GLY A 381 -7.50 -33.43 17.05
N THR A 382 -8.28 -33.13 16.00
CA THR A 382 -9.66 -33.64 15.82
C THR A 382 -9.74 -35.06 15.27
N ALA A 383 -10.89 -35.74 15.38
CA ALA A 383 -11.08 -37.14 14.96
C ALA A 383 -10.46 -37.49 13.60
N LEU A 384 -10.60 -36.62 12.60
CA LEU A 384 -9.98 -36.78 11.29
C LEU A 384 -8.57 -36.17 11.21
N GLY A 385 -8.33 -35.05 11.89
CA GLY A 385 -7.07 -34.29 11.82
C GLY A 385 -6.98 -33.42 10.56
N MET A 386 -5.76 -33.07 10.16
CA MET A 386 -5.48 -32.24 8.98
C MET A 386 -5.55 -33.05 7.67
N PRO A 387 -5.91 -32.42 6.53
CA PRO A 387 -5.88 -33.10 5.24
C PRO A 387 -4.46 -33.48 4.84
N THR A 388 -4.30 -34.69 4.29
CA THR A 388 -3.07 -35.18 3.66
C THR A 388 -3.21 -35.19 2.14
N THR A 389 -4.44 -35.46 1.72
CA THR A 389 -5.12 -35.34 0.41
C THR A 389 -5.48 -33.94 -0.09
N ASP A 390 -5.38 -33.62 -1.38
CA ASP A 390 -6.46 -32.87 -2.02
C ASP A 390 -7.66 -33.82 -2.28
N VAL A 391 -8.85 -33.27 -2.56
CA VAL A 391 -10.02 -34.06 -2.97
C VAL A 391 -9.70 -34.76 -4.30
N SER A 392 -9.89 -36.07 -4.35
CA SER A 392 -9.68 -36.92 -5.53
C SER A 392 -11.01 -37.39 -6.09
N THR A 393 -11.16 -37.33 -7.41
CA THR A 393 -12.30 -37.92 -8.14
C THR A 393 -12.07 -39.41 -8.38
N LEU A 394 -13.12 -40.20 -8.18
CA LEU A 394 -13.18 -41.64 -8.36
C LEU A 394 -14.33 -41.98 -9.32
N ALA A 395 -14.41 -43.22 -9.78
CA ALA A 395 -15.39 -43.65 -10.77
C ALA A 395 -16.86 -43.37 -10.37
N ARG A 396 -17.19 -43.50 -9.07
CA ARG A 396 -18.55 -43.32 -8.55
C ARG A 396 -18.71 -42.14 -7.60
N GLY A 397 -17.68 -41.33 -7.37
CA GLY A 397 -17.76 -40.27 -6.36
C GLY A 397 -16.41 -39.62 -6.05
N THR A 398 -16.26 -39.06 -4.86
CA THR A 398 -15.04 -38.33 -4.46
C THR A 398 -14.54 -38.74 -3.09
N ARG A 399 -13.24 -38.52 -2.85
CA ARG A 399 -12.60 -38.82 -1.57
C ARG A 399 -11.60 -37.76 -1.18
N GLN A 400 -11.48 -37.50 0.11
CA GLN A 400 -10.31 -36.83 0.68
C GLN A 400 -9.75 -37.58 1.89
N ARG A 401 -8.41 -37.70 1.95
CA ARG A 401 -7.70 -38.32 3.08
C ARG A 401 -7.23 -37.27 4.09
N PHE A 402 -7.29 -37.65 5.35
CA PHE A 402 -6.83 -36.89 6.52
C PHE A 402 -5.84 -37.75 7.33
N GLN A 403 -5.21 -37.15 8.33
CA GLN A 403 -4.21 -37.83 9.17
C GLN A 403 -4.74 -39.10 9.84
N ARG A 404 -6.02 -39.11 10.25
CA ARG A 404 -6.64 -40.19 11.04
C ARG A 404 -7.94 -40.73 10.46
N GLY A 405 -8.26 -40.35 9.23
CA GLY A 405 -9.50 -40.78 8.60
C GLY A 405 -9.62 -40.36 7.15
N GLU A 406 -10.74 -40.70 6.54
CA GLU A 406 -11.07 -40.34 5.17
C GLU A 406 -12.51 -39.85 5.08
N THR A 407 -12.79 -38.93 4.17
CA THR A 407 -14.15 -38.54 3.82
C THR A 407 -14.46 -38.99 2.40
N TRP A 408 -15.66 -39.52 2.18
CA TRP A 408 -16.07 -40.13 0.92
C TRP A 408 -17.48 -39.68 0.57
N SER A 409 -17.70 -39.29 -0.68
CA SER A 409 -19.02 -38.96 -1.22
C SER A 409 -19.30 -39.86 -2.42
N LEU A 410 -20.55 -40.33 -2.52
CA LEU A 410 -21.08 -41.07 -3.67
C LEU A 410 -21.84 -40.12 -4.58
N GLY A 411 -21.52 -40.13 -5.88
CA GLY A 411 -22.07 -39.22 -6.87
C GLY A 411 -21.80 -37.76 -6.50
N THR A 412 -22.85 -36.98 -6.34
CA THR A 412 -22.82 -35.58 -5.86
C THR A 412 -23.45 -35.44 -4.47
N GLY A 413 -23.59 -36.55 -3.74
CA GLY A 413 -24.23 -36.60 -2.42
C GLY A 413 -23.33 -36.08 -1.30
N GLU A 414 -23.82 -36.19 -0.07
CA GLU A 414 -23.06 -35.83 1.14
C GLU A 414 -21.77 -36.65 1.25
N ALA A 415 -20.78 -36.09 1.96
CA ALA A 415 -19.56 -36.81 2.29
C ALA A 415 -19.64 -37.39 3.70
N TRP A 416 -19.28 -38.66 3.82
CA TRP A 416 -19.29 -39.39 5.07
C TRP A 416 -17.86 -39.64 5.55
N ALA A 417 -17.68 -39.58 6.87
CA ALA A 417 -16.37 -39.72 7.51
C ALA A 417 -16.18 -41.16 7.96
N VAL A 418 -15.08 -41.78 7.52
CA VAL A 418 -14.69 -43.14 7.91
C VAL A 418 -13.33 -43.05 8.60
N TYR A 419 -13.26 -43.47 9.86
CA TYR A 419 -12.08 -43.32 10.71
C TYR A 419 -12.06 -44.40 11.81
N GLY A 420 -10.96 -44.47 12.56
CA GLY A 420 -10.78 -45.46 13.62
C GLY A 420 -10.77 -46.92 13.12
N PRO A 421 -11.08 -47.90 13.98
CA PRO A 421 -11.04 -49.33 13.65
C PRO A 421 -11.93 -49.72 12.45
N VAL A 422 -13.05 -49.03 12.25
CA VAL A 422 -13.93 -49.26 11.08
C VAL A 422 -13.21 -48.94 9.77
N LEU A 423 -12.36 -47.92 9.72
CA LEU A 423 -11.58 -47.60 8.52
C LEU A 423 -10.62 -48.73 8.17
N ASP A 424 -9.96 -49.30 9.16
CA ASP A 424 -9.00 -50.39 8.96
C ASP A 424 -9.70 -51.66 8.48
N ALA A 425 -10.82 -52.02 9.12
CA ALA A 425 -11.65 -53.14 8.69
C ALA A 425 -12.23 -52.95 7.27
N TRP A 426 -12.72 -51.76 6.95
CA TRP A 426 -13.22 -51.44 5.62
C TRP A 426 -12.12 -51.48 4.56
N LYS A 427 -10.90 -51.01 4.89
CA LYS A 427 -9.72 -51.13 4.02
C LYS A 427 -9.32 -52.58 3.77
N ALA A 428 -9.29 -53.41 4.81
CA ALA A 428 -9.03 -54.85 4.68
C ALA A 428 -10.09 -55.53 3.78
N ALA A 429 -11.33 -55.05 3.80
CA ALA A 429 -12.41 -55.51 2.94
C ALA A 429 -12.41 -54.89 1.52
N ARG A 430 -11.29 -54.30 1.06
CA ARG A 430 -11.11 -53.62 -0.25
C ARG A 430 -11.89 -52.32 -0.43
N SER A 431 -12.28 -51.64 0.66
CA SER A 431 -12.88 -50.30 0.65
C SER A 431 -14.09 -50.19 -0.31
N HIS A 432 -14.25 -49.03 -0.97
CA HIS A 432 -15.33 -48.70 -1.91
C HIS A 432 -15.49 -49.64 -3.13
N VAL A 433 -14.51 -50.50 -3.43
CA VAL A 433 -14.59 -51.51 -4.50
C VAL A 433 -14.88 -52.91 -3.96
N GLY A 434 -14.92 -53.07 -2.64
CA GLY A 434 -15.23 -54.31 -1.96
C GLY A 434 -16.72 -54.51 -1.70
N ARG A 435 -17.06 -55.58 -0.97
CA ARG A 435 -18.44 -55.99 -0.67
C ARG A 435 -19.30 -54.93 0.02
N TYR A 436 -18.67 -54.00 0.74
CA TYR A 436 -19.39 -52.95 1.49
C TYR A 436 -19.70 -51.72 0.65
N GLY A 437 -18.93 -51.43 -0.41
CA GLY A 437 -19.15 -50.23 -1.24
C GLY A 437 -18.85 -48.91 -0.50
N TYR A 438 -19.47 -47.82 -0.94
CA TYR A 438 -19.30 -46.48 -0.35
C TYR A 438 -19.98 -46.37 1.03
N PRO A 439 -19.48 -45.52 1.93
CA PRO A 439 -20.18 -45.22 3.18
C PRO A 439 -21.50 -44.48 2.90
N THR A 440 -22.48 -44.70 3.77
CA THR A 440 -23.81 -44.06 3.71
C THR A 440 -24.12 -43.22 4.95
N GLY A 441 -23.21 -43.21 5.94
CA GLY A 441 -23.28 -42.41 7.15
C GLY A 441 -21.89 -42.22 7.76
N HIS A 442 -21.76 -41.24 8.66
CA HIS A 442 -20.55 -41.07 9.45
C HIS A 442 -20.31 -42.29 10.35
N VAL A 443 -19.05 -42.72 10.47
CA VAL A 443 -18.66 -43.65 11.53
C VAL A 443 -18.93 -43.01 12.88
N GLN A 444 -19.51 -43.77 13.80
CA GLN A 444 -19.86 -43.34 15.15
C GLN A 444 -19.37 -44.34 16.18
N GLN A 445 -19.12 -43.86 17.40
CA GLN A 445 -18.86 -44.73 18.54
C GLN A 445 -20.17 -45.06 19.24
N ARG A 446 -20.43 -46.34 19.44
CA ARG A 446 -21.59 -46.87 20.15
C ARG A 446 -21.41 -46.74 21.66
N SER A 447 -22.50 -46.88 22.41
CA SER A 447 -22.49 -46.86 23.88
C SER A 447 -21.71 -48.02 24.51
N ASP A 448 -21.56 -49.12 23.78
CA ASP A 448 -20.76 -50.30 24.16
C ASP A 448 -19.24 -50.11 23.90
N GLY A 449 -18.84 -48.95 23.37
CA GLY A 449 -17.45 -48.60 23.06
C GLY A 449 -16.99 -49.05 21.67
N GLN A 450 -17.76 -49.88 20.95
CA GLN A 450 -17.44 -50.30 19.59
C GLN A 450 -17.68 -49.16 18.59
N TRP A 451 -17.02 -49.25 17.44
CA TRP A 451 -17.17 -48.31 16.34
C TRP A 451 -18.05 -48.92 15.26
N GLU A 452 -19.03 -48.17 14.79
CA GLU A 452 -19.96 -48.60 13.75
C GLU A 452 -19.87 -47.70 12.52
N GLY A 453 -19.88 -48.30 11.33
CA GLY A 453 -20.03 -47.60 10.06
C GLY A 453 -21.02 -48.29 9.14
N THR A 454 -21.88 -47.50 8.50
CA THR A 454 -22.86 -47.97 7.51
C THR A 454 -22.38 -47.73 6.09
N PHE A 455 -22.59 -48.71 5.22
CA PHE A 455 -22.15 -48.72 3.82
C PHE A 455 -23.24 -49.28 2.91
N GLU A 456 -23.13 -49.08 1.60
CA GLU A 456 -24.09 -49.57 0.59
C GLU A 456 -24.40 -51.07 0.74
N GLY A 457 -23.38 -51.87 1.06
CA GLY A 457 -23.45 -53.33 1.19
C GLY A 457 -23.54 -53.84 2.64
N GLY A 458 -23.88 -52.99 3.61
CA GLY A 458 -24.11 -53.36 5.01
C GLY A 458 -23.29 -52.58 6.03
N THR A 459 -23.21 -53.09 7.25
CA THR A 459 -22.59 -52.42 8.40
C THR A 459 -21.28 -53.11 8.80
N ILE A 460 -20.31 -52.32 9.26
CA ILE A 460 -19.10 -52.79 9.93
C ILE A 460 -19.15 -52.32 11.39
N VAL A 461 -18.92 -53.24 12.32
CA VAL A 461 -18.71 -52.95 13.75
C VAL A 461 -17.32 -53.46 14.13
N ALA A 462 -16.52 -52.62 14.80
CA ALA A 462 -15.11 -52.89 15.12
C ALA A 462 -14.70 -52.36 16.50
#